data_AF-A0A936C1B1-F1
#
_entry.id   AF-A0A936C1B1-F1
#
_cell.length_a   1.000
_cell.length_b   1.000
_cell.length_c   1.000
_cell.angle_alpha   90.00
_cell.angle_beta   90.00
_cell.angle_gamma   90.00
#
_symmetry.space_group_name_H-M   'P 1'
#
loop_
_entity.id
_entity.type
_entity.pdbx_description
1 polymer ?
#
loop_
_entity_poly.entity_id
_entity_poly.type
_entity_poly.pdbx_seq_one_letter_code
_entity_poly.pdbx_strand_id
1 'polypeptide(L)'
;MELEIGQLELRYEKLRRRNARKERQLVGSLAEKGQLLPVVVVRGDDARHVLVDGYKRVRALKSLRHDLVRATLWELGELEAVLLERLMRTSESDGALEQGWLLEDLNERFGLSLAELSRCFDKSQSWVSRRLALVRALPREVQDRVQSGSLGAHAAMKYLVPMARAKRSDCLRLVKSLADGRPSTREVGALYAAWVSGNAKTRELVVTQPFVVLRLREQAAPLVDSASEKRLFRKLVDDFGILIGTSRRARTRLKEGALSGLVPPEALDLQHATQQAKWECESLFRSALSLLMHRTSQSSVEGVESATLEAIDAG
;
A
#
# COMPACT_ATOMS: atom_id res chain seq x y z
N MET A 1 16.97 -27.20 -22.74
CA MET A 1 18.29 -27.80 -22.51
C MET A 1 18.36 -28.33 -21.08
N GLU A 2 19.30 -29.21 -20.76
CA GLU A 2 19.62 -29.61 -19.39
C GLU A 2 20.92 -28.95 -18.98
N LEU A 3 20.95 -28.41 -17.75
CA LEU A 3 22.10 -27.74 -17.17
C LEU A 3 22.44 -28.40 -15.83
N GLU A 4 23.72 -28.45 -15.50
CA GLU A 4 24.11 -28.74 -14.12
C GLU A 4 23.71 -27.56 -13.24
N ILE A 5 23.17 -27.85 -12.06
CA ILE A 5 22.78 -26.82 -11.10
C ILE A 5 23.99 -25.98 -10.67
N GLY A 6 25.20 -26.55 -10.69
CA GLY A 6 26.46 -25.83 -10.44
C GLY A 6 26.81 -24.78 -11.50
N GLN A 7 26.28 -24.89 -12.71
CA GLN A 7 26.47 -23.91 -13.80
C GLN A 7 25.55 -22.69 -13.66
N LEU A 8 24.61 -22.70 -12.70
CA LEU A 8 23.67 -21.60 -12.47
C LEU A 8 24.24 -20.54 -11.53
N GLU A 9 24.25 -19.30 -12.00
CA GLU A 9 24.50 -18.12 -11.16
C GLU A 9 23.18 -17.61 -10.57
N LEU A 10 23.10 -17.61 -9.24
CA LEU A 10 21.89 -17.28 -8.49
C LEU A 10 21.84 -15.79 -8.09
N ARG A 11 22.21 -14.88 -9.00
CA ARG A 11 22.44 -13.44 -8.73
C ARG A 11 21.27 -12.76 -8.01
N TYR A 12 20.03 -13.06 -8.40
CA TYR A 12 18.82 -12.43 -7.86
C TYR A 12 18.14 -13.24 -6.75
N GLU A 13 18.75 -14.34 -6.27
CA GLU A 13 18.11 -15.21 -5.27
C GLU A 13 17.82 -14.46 -3.96
N LYS A 14 18.77 -13.63 -3.52
CA LYS A 14 18.68 -12.83 -2.28
C LYS A 14 17.51 -11.83 -2.29
N LEU A 15 17.03 -11.46 -3.47
CA LEU A 15 15.94 -10.48 -3.64
C LEU A 15 14.56 -11.16 -3.54
N ARG A 16 14.49 -12.49 -3.48
CA ARG A 16 13.24 -13.27 -3.47
C ARG A 16 12.90 -13.72 -2.06
N ARG A 17 11.66 -13.49 -1.64
CA ARG A 17 11.10 -14.00 -0.39
C ARG A 17 10.93 -15.51 -0.47
N ARG A 18 11.30 -16.18 0.62
CA ARG A 18 11.08 -17.61 0.79
C ARG A 18 9.74 -17.88 1.47
N ASN A 19 9.06 -18.92 1.00
CA ASN A 19 7.83 -19.41 1.62
C ASN A 19 7.94 -20.91 1.84
N ALA A 20 8.19 -21.31 3.09
CA ALA A 20 8.45 -22.70 3.46
C ALA A 20 7.28 -23.65 3.16
N ARG A 21 6.02 -23.17 3.17
CA ARG A 21 4.86 -23.99 2.81
C ARG A 21 4.85 -24.28 1.31
N LYS A 22 5.01 -23.24 0.48
CA LYS A 22 5.04 -23.38 -0.98
C LYS A 22 6.27 -24.17 -1.45
N GLU A 23 7.43 -23.97 -0.83
CA GLU A 23 8.63 -24.76 -1.14
C GLU A 23 8.41 -26.25 -0.83
N ARG A 24 7.82 -26.61 0.31
CA ARG A 24 7.47 -28.01 0.62
C ARG A 24 6.50 -28.63 -0.37
N GLN A 25 5.46 -27.89 -0.78
CA GLN A 25 4.52 -28.35 -1.81
C GLN A 25 5.23 -28.61 -3.14
N LEU A 26 6.14 -27.72 -3.53
CA LEU A 26 6.91 -27.87 -4.76
C LEU A 26 7.86 -29.08 -4.70
N VAL A 27 8.52 -29.32 -3.57
CA VAL A 27 9.37 -30.51 -3.37
C VAL A 27 8.55 -31.79 -3.57
N GLY A 28 7.37 -31.91 -2.94
CA GLY A 28 6.49 -33.07 -3.13
C GLY A 28 6.07 -33.26 -4.58
N SER A 29 5.67 -32.17 -5.26
CA SER A 29 5.30 -32.23 -6.68
C SER A 29 6.47 -32.64 -7.58
N LEU A 30 7.68 -32.16 -7.31
CA LEU A 30 8.87 -32.52 -8.11
C LEU A 30 9.30 -33.96 -7.88
N ALA A 31 9.18 -34.47 -6.65
CA ALA A 31 9.47 -35.87 -6.35
C ALA A 31 8.48 -36.83 -7.05
N GLU A 32 7.20 -36.46 -7.14
CA GLU A 32 6.16 -37.31 -7.73
C GLU A 32 6.11 -37.21 -9.26
N LYS A 33 6.25 -36.01 -9.83
CA LYS A 33 6.00 -35.75 -11.26
C LYS A 33 7.22 -35.31 -12.04
N GLY A 34 8.37 -35.15 -11.37
CA GLY A 34 9.56 -34.56 -11.96
C GLY A 34 9.39 -33.08 -12.32
N GLN A 35 10.37 -32.55 -13.03
CA GLN A 35 10.35 -31.16 -13.48
C GLN A 35 9.53 -31.01 -14.77
N LEU A 36 8.28 -30.55 -14.62
CA LEU A 36 7.37 -30.28 -15.75
C LEU A 36 7.69 -28.97 -16.47
N LEU A 37 8.01 -27.91 -15.72
CA LEU A 37 8.32 -26.60 -16.27
C LEU A 37 9.83 -26.32 -16.18
N PRO A 38 10.48 -25.86 -17.27
CA PRO A 38 11.90 -25.50 -17.27
C PRO A 38 12.15 -24.20 -16.52
N VAL A 39 13.28 -24.07 -15.85
CA VAL A 39 13.74 -22.80 -15.28
C VAL A 39 14.15 -21.85 -16.40
N VAL A 40 14.20 -20.54 -16.14
CA VAL A 40 14.57 -19.55 -17.15
C VAL A 40 15.96 -19.04 -16.85
N VAL A 41 16.83 -19.08 -17.86
CA VAL A 41 18.20 -18.60 -17.76
C VAL A 41 18.56 -17.68 -18.93
N VAL A 42 19.59 -16.86 -18.74
CA VAL A 42 20.30 -16.15 -19.82
C VAL A 42 21.77 -16.57 -19.84
N ARG A 43 22.46 -16.31 -20.96
CA ARG A 43 23.90 -16.52 -21.07
C ARG A 43 24.62 -15.61 -20.06
N GLY A 44 25.48 -16.19 -19.24
CA GLY A 44 26.40 -15.46 -18.37
C GLY A 44 27.84 -15.56 -18.88
N ASP A 45 28.78 -15.19 -18.02
CA ASP A 45 30.21 -15.27 -18.29
C ASP A 45 30.72 -16.72 -18.11
N ASP A 46 31.86 -17.07 -18.72
CA ASP A 46 32.59 -18.34 -18.53
C ASP A 46 31.71 -19.62 -18.64
N ALA A 47 30.84 -19.67 -19.66
CA ALA A 47 29.90 -20.77 -19.89
C ALA A 47 28.89 -21.03 -18.75
N ARG A 48 28.76 -20.10 -17.80
CA ARG A 48 27.71 -20.12 -16.79
C ARG A 48 26.43 -19.47 -17.29
N HIS A 49 25.35 -19.73 -16.56
CA HIS A 49 24.01 -19.26 -16.90
C HIS A 49 23.42 -18.49 -15.73
N VAL A 50 22.99 -17.25 -15.95
CA VAL A 50 22.32 -16.47 -14.91
C VAL A 50 20.88 -16.93 -14.81
N LEU A 51 20.47 -17.38 -13.62
CA LEU A 51 19.09 -17.78 -13.37
C LEU A 51 18.19 -16.56 -13.26
N VAL A 52 17.14 -16.51 -14.07
CA VAL A 52 16.19 -15.37 -14.11
C VAL A 52 14.87 -15.73 -13.42
N ASP A 53 14.32 -16.91 -13.69
CA ASP A 53 13.19 -17.49 -12.96
C ASP A 53 13.44 -18.97 -12.62
N GLY A 54 12.79 -19.45 -11.55
CA GLY A 54 12.85 -20.84 -11.15
C GLY A 54 13.66 -21.09 -9.88
N TYR A 55 14.02 -20.05 -9.13
CA TYR A 55 14.75 -20.13 -7.86
C TYR A 55 14.17 -21.17 -6.88
N LYS A 56 12.84 -21.19 -6.70
CA LYS A 56 12.16 -22.18 -5.84
C LYS A 56 12.36 -23.61 -6.35
N ARG A 57 12.33 -23.81 -7.68
CA ARG A 57 12.54 -25.11 -8.33
C ARG A 57 13.98 -25.58 -8.17
N VAL A 58 14.96 -24.71 -8.40
CA VAL A 58 16.38 -25.05 -8.20
C VAL A 58 16.65 -25.47 -6.75
N ARG A 59 16.14 -24.72 -5.76
CA ARG A 59 16.27 -25.13 -4.35
C ARG A 59 15.59 -26.46 -4.05
N ALA A 60 14.40 -26.69 -4.60
CA ALA A 60 13.68 -27.94 -4.40
C ALA A 60 14.41 -29.14 -5.03
N LEU A 61 14.92 -29.00 -6.26
CA LEU A 61 15.74 -30.01 -6.92
C LEU A 61 17.03 -30.32 -6.13
N LYS A 62 17.74 -29.29 -5.64
CA LYS A 62 18.88 -29.46 -4.73
C LYS A 62 18.52 -30.26 -3.47
N SER A 63 17.35 -29.99 -2.88
CA SER A 63 16.89 -30.71 -1.68
C SER A 63 16.56 -32.18 -1.95
N LEU A 64 16.19 -32.50 -3.19
CA LEU A 64 15.96 -33.85 -3.69
C LEU A 64 17.23 -34.53 -4.23
N ARG A 65 18.41 -33.91 -4.07
CA ARG A 65 19.70 -34.42 -4.55
C ARG A 65 19.77 -34.62 -6.07
N HIS A 66 19.05 -33.80 -6.84
CA HIS A 66 19.26 -33.72 -8.28
C HIS A 66 20.43 -32.77 -8.59
N ASP A 67 21.27 -33.17 -9.54
CA ASP A 67 22.38 -32.36 -10.04
C ASP A 67 22.03 -31.58 -11.31
N LEU A 68 20.98 -32.02 -12.02
CA LEU A 68 20.53 -31.44 -13.29
C LEU A 68 19.21 -30.66 -13.13
N VAL A 69 19.04 -29.67 -13.99
CA VAL A 69 17.81 -28.88 -14.12
C VAL A 69 17.48 -28.63 -15.59
N ARG A 70 16.22 -28.84 -15.96
CA ARG A 70 15.70 -28.46 -17.28
C ARG A 70 15.58 -26.95 -17.34
N ALA A 71 16.18 -26.34 -18.34
CA ALA A 71 16.22 -24.89 -18.51
C ALA A 71 15.80 -24.47 -19.93
N THR A 72 15.21 -23.28 -20.01
CA THR A 72 14.96 -22.52 -21.23
C THR A 72 15.91 -21.34 -21.24
N LEU A 73 16.74 -21.26 -22.27
CA LEU A 73 17.60 -20.12 -22.51
C LEU A 73 16.79 -19.01 -23.18
N TRP A 74 16.76 -17.83 -22.58
CA TRP A 74 16.31 -16.62 -23.25
C TRP A 74 17.48 -15.96 -23.95
N GLU A 75 17.32 -15.70 -25.25
CA GLU A 75 18.28 -14.94 -26.05
C GLU A 75 18.08 -13.43 -25.86
N LEU A 76 18.18 -13.01 -24.60
CA LEU A 76 18.03 -11.64 -24.14
C LEU A 76 19.23 -11.27 -23.28
N GLY A 77 19.52 -9.97 -23.18
CA GLY A 77 20.42 -9.49 -22.15
C GLY A 77 19.84 -9.73 -20.74
N GLU A 78 20.72 -9.76 -19.74
CA GLU A 78 20.33 -10.03 -18.35
C GLU A 78 19.27 -9.03 -17.85
N LEU A 79 19.41 -7.75 -18.21
CA LEU A 79 18.47 -6.70 -17.85
C LEU A 79 17.09 -6.95 -18.46
N GLU A 80 17.02 -7.14 -19.78
CA GLU A 80 15.76 -7.35 -20.50
C GLU A 80 15.05 -8.62 -20.01
N ALA A 81 15.81 -9.69 -19.76
CA ALA A 81 15.27 -10.92 -19.21
C ALA A 81 14.67 -10.72 -17.83
N VAL A 82 15.36 -10.02 -16.93
CA VAL A 82 14.83 -9.74 -15.58
C VAL A 82 13.58 -8.88 -15.63
N LEU A 83 13.53 -7.88 -16.51
CA LEU A 83 12.34 -7.05 -16.71
C LEU A 83 11.17 -7.85 -17.28
N LEU A 84 11.42 -8.65 -18.32
CA LEU A 84 10.40 -9.52 -18.93
C LEU A 84 9.85 -10.52 -17.92
N GLU A 85 10.71 -11.15 -17.14
CA GLU A 85 10.33 -12.10 -16.08
C GLU A 85 9.35 -11.47 -15.09
N ARG A 86 9.58 -10.20 -14.71
CA ARG A 86 8.68 -9.48 -13.81
C ARG A 86 7.34 -9.13 -14.45
N LEU A 87 7.34 -8.74 -15.72
CA LEU A 87 6.11 -8.44 -16.45
C LEU A 87 5.25 -9.70 -16.66
N MET A 88 5.87 -10.86 -16.83
CA MET A 88 5.17 -12.14 -17.02
C MET A 88 4.55 -12.72 -15.74
N ARG A 89 4.88 -12.21 -14.55
CA ARG A 89 4.30 -12.70 -13.28
C ARG A 89 2.86 -12.22 -13.12
N THR A 90 1.90 -13.10 -13.42
CA THR A 90 0.46 -12.85 -13.28
C THR A 90 -0.14 -13.28 -11.93
N SER A 91 0.51 -14.17 -11.17
CA SER A 91 -0.13 -14.86 -10.02
C SER A 91 0.45 -14.56 -8.63
N GLU A 92 1.70 -14.12 -8.53
CA GLU A 92 2.33 -13.71 -7.26
C GLU A 92 2.89 -12.29 -7.42
N SER A 93 2.21 -11.31 -6.82
CA SER A 93 2.79 -9.97 -6.71
C SER A 93 3.89 -9.98 -5.65
N ASP A 94 5.07 -9.49 -6.03
CA ASP A 94 6.17 -9.26 -5.10
C ASP A 94 5.73 -8.34 -3.98
N GLY A 95 6.21 -8.60 -2.75
CA GLY A 95 6.08 -7.63 -1.67
C GLY A 95 6.78 -6.32 -2.02
N ALA A 96 6.31 -5.19 -1.47
CA ALA A 96 6.89 -3.89 -1.76
C ALA A 96 8.40 -3.79 -1.42
N LEU A 97 8.88 -4.58 -0.45
CA LEU A 97 10.30 -4.67 -0.12
C LEU A 97 11.09 -5.47 -1.17
N GLU A 98 10.54 -6.58 -1.68
CA GLU A 98 11.16 -7.35 -2.77
C GLU A 98 11.26 -6.51 -4.06
N GLN A 99 10.21 -5.74 -4.36
CA GLN A 99 10.25 -4.74 -5.43
C GLN A 99 11.35 -3.72 -5.17
N GLY A 100 11.49 -3.24 -3.93
CA GLY A 100 12.57 -2.34 -3.54
C GLY A 100 13.96 -2.91 -3.80
N TRP A 101 14.22 -4.16 -3.40
CA TRP A 101 15.52 -4.80 -3.60
C TRP A 101 15.85 -5.01 -5.07
N LEU A 102 14.85 -5.35 -5.89
CA LEU A 102 15.05 -5.43 -7.33
C LEU A 102 15.39 -4.07 -7.92
N LEU A 103 14.62 -3.04 -7.58
CA LEU A 103 14.86 -1.68 -8.08
C LEU A 103 16.26 -1.18 -7.68
N GLU A 104 16.71 -1.51 -6.47
CA GLU A 104 18.05 -1.20 -5.99
C GLU A 104 19.11 -1.92 -6.83
N ASP A 105 18.98 -3.23 -7.02
CA ASP A 105 19.92 -4.05 -7.80
C ASP A 105 20.00 -3.55 -9.26
N LEU A 106 18.85 -3.18 -9.85
CA LEU A 106 18.78 -2.59 -11.18
C LEU A 106 19.43 -1.21 -11.27
N ASN A 107 19.29 -0.38 -10.23
CA ASN A 107 19.94 0.92 -10.15
C ASN A 107 21.46 0.79 -9.99
N GLU A 108 21.93 -0.09 -9.10
CA GLU A 108 23.35 -0.24 -8.78
C GLU A 108 24.13 -0.95 -9.89
N ARG A 109 23.58 -2.02 -10.50
CA ARG A 109 24.30 -2.85 -11.47
C ARG A 109 24.15 -2.38 -12.91
N PHE A 110 23.00 -1.81 -13.26
CA PHE A 110 22.70 -1.37 -14.64
C PHE A 110 22.61 0.16 -14.76
N GLY A 111 22.83 0.90 -13.67
CA GLY A 111 22.87 2.37 -13.70
C GLY A 111 21.53 3.04 -13.95
N LEU A 112 20.41 2.32 -13.90
CA LEU A 112 19.10 2.84 -14.29
C LEU A 112 18.62 3.93 -13.33
N SER A 113 18.33 5.11 -13.88
CA SER A 113 17.75 6.24 -13.15
C SER A 113 16.33 5.94 -12.65
N LEU A 114 15.83 6.76 -11.70
CA LEU A 114 14.44 6.68 -11.24
C LEU A 114 13.43 6.83 -12.39
N ALA A 115 13.76 7.63 -13.41
CA ALA A 115 12.90 7.86 -14.56
C ALA A 115 12.89 6.64 -15.51
N GLU A 116 14.02 5.95 -15.68
CA GLU A 116 14.10 4.70 -16.44
C GLU A 116 13.34 3.58 -15.74
N LEU A 117 13.60 3.38 -14.43
CA LEU A 117 12.86 2.39 -13.62
C LEU A 117 11.35 2.66 -13.65
N SER A 118 10.94 3.92 -13.58
CA SER A 118 9.53 4.31 -13.70
C SER A 118 8.91 3.85 -15.02
N ARG A 119 9.62 4.01 -16.14
CA ARG A 119 9.17 3.57 -17.47
C ARG A 119 9.16 2.05 -17.61
N CYS A 120 10.23 1.38 -17.18
CA CYS A 120 10.35 -0.08 -17.29
C CYS A 120 9.25 -0.85 -16.54
N PHE A 121 8.79 -0.31 -15.40
CA PHE A 121 7.77 -0.96 -14.57
C PHE A 121 6.35 -0.41 -14.79
N ASP A 122 6.18 0.59 -15.67
CA ASP A 122 4.93 1.32 -15.85
C ASP A 122 4.34 1.83 -14.52
N LYS A 123 5.17 2.56 -13.77
CA LYS A 123 4.81 3.15 -12.46
C LYS A 123 5.33 4.56 -12.36
N SER A 124 4.80 5.35 -11.43
CA SER A 124 5.32 6.70 -11.19
C SER A 124 6.71 6.67 -10.53
N GLN A 125 7.53 7.70 -10.75
CA GLN A 125 8.80 7.87 -10.03
C GLN A 125 8.61 7.89 -8.50
N SER A 126 7.46 8.39 -8.03
CA SER A 126 7.11 8.36 -6.61
C SER A 126 6.88 6.93 -6.09
N TRP A 127 6.35 6.03 -6.92
CA TRP A 127 6.23 4.60 -6.58
C TRP A 127 7.61 3.94 -6.44
N VAL A 128 8.54 4.25 -7.35
CA VAL A 128 9.93 3.75 -7.36
C VAL A 128 10.68 4.28 -6.13
N SER A 129 10.69 5.59 -5.93
CA SER A 129 11.35 6.28 -4.81
C SER A 129 10.93 5.71 -3.45
N ARG A 130 9.64 5.46 -3.26
CA ARG A 130 9.12 4.90 -2.00
C ARG A 130 9.61 3.47 -1.73
N ARG A 131 9.84 2.67 -2.77
CA ARG A 131 10.33 1.28 -2.65
C ARG A 131 11.83 1.24 -2.42
N LEU A 132 12.58 2.05 -3.15
CA LEU A 132 14.00 2.28 -2.86
C LEU A 132 14.18 2.79 -1.42
N ALA A 133 13.28 3.65 -0.92
CA ALA A 133 13.36 4.14 0.45
C ALA A 133 13.20 3.03 1.51
N LEU A 134 12.44 1.97 1.24
CA LEU A 134 12.36 0.82 2.16
C LEU A 134 13.71 0.13 2.31
N VAL A 135 14.50 0.06 1.24
CA VAL A 135 15.80 -0.62 1.21
C VAL A 135 16.92 0.29 1.71
N ARG A 136 16.96 1.53 1.24
CA ARG A 136 18.04 2.49 1.55
C ARG A 136 17.94 3.10 2.93
N ALA A 137 16.73 3.36 3.43
CA ALA A 137 16.54 4.11 4.68
C ALA A 137 16.38 3.20 5.90
N LEU A 138 15.73 2.04 5.75
CA LEU A 138 15.43 1.19 6.90
C LEU A 138 16.63 0.32 7.29
N PRO A 139 16.93 0.17 8.59
CA PRO A 139 17.88 -0.85 9.07
C PRO A 139 17.49 -2.26 8.65
N ARG A 140 18.47 -3.16 8.53
CA ARG A 140 18.26 -4.53 8.05
C ARG A 140 17.24 -5.27 8.90
N GLU A 141 17.29 -5.10 10.22
CA GLU A 141 16.38 -5.72 11.17
C GLU A 141 14.92 -5.28 10.93
N VAL A 142 14.71 -4.03 10.51
CA VAL A 142 13.38 -3.53 10.16
C VAL A 142 12.92 -4.11 8.81
N GLN A 143 13.83 -4.21 7.84
CA GLN A 143 13.56 -4.86 6.55
C GLN A 143 13.16 -6.33 6.75
N ASP A 144 13.86 -7.08 7.62
CA ASP A 144 13.56 -8.48 7.91
C ASP A 144 12.16 -8.64 8.52
N ARG A 145 11.73 -7.71 9.37
CA ARG A 145 10.35 -7.70 9.91
C ARG A 145 9.29 -7.42 8.85
N VAL A 146 9.58 -6.57 7.87
CA VAL A 146 8.70 -6.32 6.72
C VAL A 146 8.67 -7.56 5.80
N GLN A 147 9.82 -8.18 5.56
CA GLN A 147 9.95 -9.38 4.73
C GLN A 147 9.18 -10.57 5.32
N SER A 148 9.24 -10.77 6.65
CA SER A 148 8.50 -11.83 7.32
C SER A 148 6.98 -11.59 7.33
N GLY A 149 6.55 -10.34 7.12
CA GLY A 149 5.16 -9.92 7.22
C GLY A 149 4.72 -9.61 8.65
N SER A 150 5.64 -9.60 9.62
CA SER A 150 5.36 -9.15 11.00
C SER A 150 5.08 -7.64 11.08
N LEU A 151 5.52 -6.89 10.08
CA LEU A 151 5.30 -5.46 9.92
C LEU A 151 4.81 -5.17 8.49
N GLY A 152 3.72 -4.40 8.37
CA GLY A 152 3.16 -4.04 7.06
C GLY A 152 4.07 -3.09 6.27
N ALA A 153 4.35 -3.41 5.01
CA ALA A 153 5.22 -2.59 4.16
C ALA A 153 4.71 -1.15 3.97
N HIS A 154 3.39 -0.95 3.91
CA HIS A 154 2.79 0.39 3.84
C HIS A 154 3.08 1.21 5.10
N ALA A 155 2.95 0.61 6.29
CA ALA A 155 3.26 1.26 7.56
C ALA A 155 4.75 1.63 7.64
N ALA A 156 5.63 0.70 7.25
CA ALA A 156 7.07 0.93 7.21
C ALA A 156 7.42 2.11 6.28
N MET A 157 6.86 2.12 5.07
CA MET A 157 7.09 3.18 4.07
C MET A 157 6.57 4.54 4.54
N LYS A 158 5.38 4.59 5.14
CA LYS A 158 4.73 5.85 5.50
C LYS A 158 5.28 6.47 6.79
N TYR A 159 5.69 5.65 7.76
CA TYR A 159 6.00 6.11 9.11
C TYR A 159 7.43 5.78 9.55
N LEU A 160 7.93 4.59 9.25
CA LEU A 160 9.27 4.19 9.71
C LEU A 160 10.39 4.72 8.82
N VAL A 161 10.17 4.87 7.50
CA VAL A 161 11.16 5.48 6.60
C VAL A 161 11.46 6.93 7.02
N PRO A 162 10.46 7.81 7.23
CA PRO A 162 10.72 9.15 7.77
C PRO A 162 11.41 9.13 9.14
N MET A 163 10.98 8.24 10.03
CA MET A 163 11.59 8.10 11.35
C MET A 163 13.05 7.65 11.29
N ALA A 164 13.38 6.70 10.42
CA ALA A 164 14.74 6.20 10.21
C ALA A 164 15.66 7.27 9.62
N ARG A 165 15.15 8.11 8.72
CA ARG A 165 15.87 9.27 8.16
C ARG A 165 16.15 10.33 9.22
N ALA A 166 15.19 10.58 10.11
CA ALA A 166 15.32 11.59 11.15
C ALA A 166 16.18 11.10 12.33
N LYS A 167 15.96 9.89 12.82
CA LYS A 167 16.72 9.27 13.92
C LYS A 167 16.67 7.74 13.84
N ARG A 168 17.68 7.18 13.18
CA ARG A 168 17.81 5.73 12.92
C ARG A 168 17.72 4.87 14.18
N SER A 169 18.34 5.31 15.28
CA SER A 169 18.34 4.58 16.56
C SER A 169 16.94 4.44 17.15
N ASP A 170 16.13 5.51 17.12
CA ASP A 170 14.75 5.49 17.63
C ASP A 170 13.88 4.54 16.79
N CYS A 171 14.02 4.56 15.46
CA CYS A 171 13.30 3.64 14.58
C CYS A 171 13.60 2.16 14.92
N LEU A 172 14.87 1.83 15.13
CA LEU A 172 15.29 0.47 15.48
C LEU A 172 14.75 0.06 16.85
N ARG A 173 14.87 0.94 17.85
CA ARG A 173 14.36 0.71 19.22
C ARG A 173 12.85 0.48 19.22
N LEU A 174 12.09 1.32 18.52
CA LEU A 174 10.64 1.16 18.36
C LEU A 174 10.29 -0.21 17.78
N VAL A 175 10.93 -0.58 16.66
CA VAL A 175 10.63 -1.83 15.96
C VAL A 175 11.01 -3.05 16.82
N LYS A 176 12.07 -2.96 17.63
CA LYS A 176 12.46 -3.98 18.60
C LYS A 176 11.43 -4.11 19.73
N SER A 177 10.95 -3.00 20.28
CA SER A 177 9.91 -3.00 21.33
C SER A 177 8.54 -3.46 20.80
N LEU A 178 8.34 -3.43 19.48
CA LEU A 178 7.17 -3.99 18.80
C LEU A 178 7.35 -5.46 18.42
N ALA A 179 8.45 -6.14 18.80
CA ALA A 179 8.76 -7.50 18.35
C ALA A 179 7.67 -8.51 18.73
N ASP A 180 7.07 -8.34 19.92
CA ASP A 180 6.08 -9.26 20.48
C ASP A 180 4.68 -9.10 19.87
N GLY A 181 4.47 -8.08 19.03
CA GLY A 181 3.18 -7.80 18.39
C GLY A 181 3.26 -7.71 16.86
N ARG A 182 2.08 -7.75 16.24
CA ARG A 182 1.87 -7.42 14.82
C ARG A 182 1.09 -6.11 14.72
N PRO A 183 1.76 -4.96 14.84
CA PRO A 183 1.06 -3.69 14.87
C PRO A 183 0.40 -3.41 13.53
N SER A 184 -0.84 -2.96 13.59
CA SER A 184 -1.58 -2.46 12.44
C SER A 184 -0.96 -1.17 11.92
N THR A 185 -1.25 -0.84 10.66
CA THR A 185 -0.86 0.44 10.06
C THR A 185 -1.32 1.64 10.88
N ARG A 186 -2.49 1.55 11.53
CA ARG A 186 -3.05 2.63 12.37
C ARG A 186 -2.22 2.83 13.63
N GLU A 187 -1.85 1.74 14.32
CA GLU A 187 -1.03 1.79 15.53
C GLU A 187 0.37 2.35 15.24
N VAL A 188 1.03 1.87 14.18
CA VAL A 188 2.33 2.44 13.76
C VAL A 188 2.21 3.93 13.45
N GLY A 189 1.11 4.35 12.81
CA GLY A 189 0.83 5.76 12.54
C GLY A 189 0.61 6.57 13.81
N ALA A 190 -0.10 6.03 14.81
CA ALA A 190 -0.32 6.70 16.09
C ALA A 190 1.00 6.87 16.88
N LEU A 191 1.85 5.84 16.89
CA LEU A 191 3.17 5.89 17.52
C LEU A 191 4.08 6.90 16.83
N TYR A 192 4.10 6.91 15.50
CA TYR A 192 4.86 7.91 14.74
C TYR A 192 4.36 9.33 15.01
N ALA A 193 3.04 9.56 15.02
CA ALA A 193 2.48 10.86 15.34
C ALA A 193 2.88 11.33 16.75
N ALA A 194 2.82 10.44 17.75
CA ALA A 194 3.25 10.72 19.12
C ALA A 194 4.76 11.00 19.21
N TRP A 195 5.58 10.32 18.40
CA TRP A 195 7.02 10.56 18.34
C TRP A 195 7.35 11.93 17.71
N VAL A 196 6.66 12.31 16.63
CA VAL A 196 6.84 13.60 15.97
C VAL A 196 6.41 14.77 16.87
N SER A 197 5.21 14.72 17.44
CA SER A 197 4.67 15.82 18.25
C SER A 197 5.13 15.82 19.71
N GLY A 198 5.69 14.70 20.19
CA GLY A 198 6.09 14.52 21.58
C GLY A 198 7.38 15.22 21.97
N ASN A 199 7.50 15.52 23.27
CA ASN A 199 8.75 15.96 23.89
C ASN A 199 9.71 14.77 24.08
N ALA A 200 10.91 15.02 24.63
CA ALA A 200 11.92 13.97 24.83
C ALA A 200 11.39 12.76 25.66
N LYS A 201 10.59 13.01 26.71
CA LYS A 201 10.00 11.94 27.53
C LYS A 201 8.98 11.12 26.74
N THR A 202 8.13 11.78 25.95
CA THR A 202 7.15 11.09 25.09
C THR A 202 7.85 10.25 24.01
N ARG A 203 8.90 10.78 23.37
CA ARG A 203 9.68 10.05 22.36
C ARG A 203 10.33 8.81 22.95
N GLU A 204 10.92 8.95 24.13
CA GLU A 204 11.52 7.82 24.85
C GLU A 204 10.47 6.75 25.17
N LEU A 205 9.30 7.16 25.69
CA LEU A 205 8.20 6.24 25.98
C LEU A 205 7.69 5.51 24.74
N VAL A 206 7.60 6.19 23.58
CA VAL A 206 7.20 5.56 22.31
C VAL A 206 8.15 4.43 21.93
N VAL A 207 9.46 4.65 22.05
CA VAL A 207 10.46 3.66 21.60
C VAL A 207 10.69 2.55 22.62
N THR A 208 10.43 2.77 23.92
CA THR A 208 10.60 1.75 24.97
C THR A 208 9.32 0.98 25.30
N GLN A 209 8.17 1.65 25.29
CA GLN A 209 6.88 1.10 25.74
C GLN A 209 5.74 1.50 24.78
N PRO A 210 5.79 1.10 23.50
CA PRO A 210 4.83 1.53 22.48
C PRO A 210 3.38 1.15 22.82
N PHE A 211 3.14 -0.03 23.37
CA PHE A 211 1.78 -0.47 23.71
C PHE A 211 1.13 0.35 24.84
N VAL A 212 1.92 0.89 25.76
CA VAL A 212 1.42 1.82 26.79
C VAL A 212 0.94 3.11 26.14
N VAL A 213 1.74 3.66 25.21
CA VAL A 213 1.35 4.86 24.45
C VAL A 213 0.07 4.64 23.66
N LEU A 214 -0.07 3.48 23.01
CA LEU A 214 -1.28 3.13 22.27
C LEU A 214 -2.51 3.10 23.20
N ARG A 215 -2.41 2.42 24.35
CA ARG A 215 -3.50 2.33 25.33
C ARG A 215 -3.92 3.69 25.88
N LEU A 216 -2.95 4.55 26.23
CA LEU A 216 -3.23 5.91 26.71
C LEU A 216 -3.99 6.74 25.67
N ARG A 217 -3.65 6.58 24.38
CA ARG A 217 -4.31 7.29 23.29
C ARG A 217 -5.71 6.76 22.99
N GLU A 218 -5.92 5.46 23.13
CA GLU A 218 -7.24 4.85 22.99
C GLU A 218 -8.19 5.34 24.09
N GLN A 219 -7.71 5.45 25.33
CA GLN A 219 -8.47 6.00 26.45
C GLN A 219 -8.74 7.50 26.33
N ALA A 220 -7.90 8.25 25.61
CA ALA A 220 -8.11 9.67 25.33
C ALA A 220 -8.98 9.94 24.08
N ALA A 221 -9.32 8.91 23.30
CA ALA A 221 -10.14 9.01 22.09
C ALA A 221 -11.58 9.55 22.30
N PRO A 222 -12.30 9.30 23.42
CA PRO A 222 -13.66 9.78 23.62
C PRO A 222 -13.80 11.32 23.56
N LEU A 223 -12.72 12.06 23.87
CA LEU A 223 -12.72 13.54 23.80
C LEU A 223 -12.59 14.08 22.36
N VAL A 224 -12.17 13.22 21.41
CA VAL A 224 -11.89 13.59 20.00
C VAL A 224 -13.12 13.42 19.11
N ASP A 225 -14.13 12.63 19.51
CA ASP A 225 -15.34 12.42 18.69
C ASP A 225 -16.10 13.73 18.43
N SER A 226 -16.20 14.63 19.41
CA SER A 226 -16.78 15.96 19.23
C SER A 226 -16.02 16.84 18.20
N ALA A 227 -14.70 16.64 18.08
CA ALA A 227 -13.86 17.33 17.10
C ALA A 227 -13.91 16.66 15.71
N SER A 228 -14.12 15.34 15.67
CA SER A 228 -14.31 14.55 14.45
C SER A 228 -15.66 14.83 13.81
N GLU A 229 -16.74 14.95 14.59
CA GLU A 229 -18.06 15.37 14.13
C GLU A 229 -18.03 16.79 13.54
N LYS A 230 -17.39 17.74 14.24
CA LYS A 230 -17.16 19.11 13.73
C LYS A 230 -16.29 19.15 12.47
N ARG A 231 -15.47 18.13 12.22
CA ARG A 231 -14.66 18.01 11.00
C ARG A 231 -15.48 17.42 9.86
N LEU A 232 -16.30 16.40 10.13
CA LEU A 232 -17.21 15.80 9.15
C LEU A 232 -18.25 16.82 8.67
N PHE A 233 -18.81 17.60 9.60
CA PHE A 233 -19.70 18.72 9.27
C PHE A 233 -19.05 19.72 8.32
N ARG A 234 -17.83 20.18 8.61
CA ARG A 234 -17.11 21.13 7.74
C ARG A 234 -16.87 20.56 6.34
N LYS A 235 -16.45 19.30 6.24
CA LYS A 235 -16.27 18.64 4.94
C LYS A 235 -17.56 18.56 4.14
N LEU A 236 -18.68 18.23 4.79
CA LEU A 236 -19.97 18.19 4.12
C LEU A 236 -20.39 19.56 3.58
N VAL A 237 -20.14 20.63 4.36
CA VAL A 237 -20.36 22.02 3.91
C VAL A 237 -19.47 22.37 2.70
N ASP A 238 -18.20 21.98 2.73
CA ASP A 238 -17.28 22.20 1.61
C ASP A 238 -17.74 21.47 0.33
N ASP A 239 -18.23 20.23 0.46
CA ASP A 239 -18.75 19.41 -0.65
C ASP A 239 -20.00 20.08 -1.29
N PHE A 240 -20.92 20.64 -0.49
CA PHE A 240 -22.03 21.44 -1.00
C PHE A 240 -21.55 22.72 -1.70
N GLY A 241 -20.48 23.36 -1.21
CA GLY A 241 -19.84 24.49 -1.86
C GLY A 241 -19.30 24.16 -3.25
N ILE A 242 -18.67 22.98 -3.40
CA ILE A 242 -18.20 22.47 -4.69
C ILE A 242 -19.36 22.24 -5.65
N LEU A 243 -20.45 21.60 -5.19
CA LEU A 243 -21.66 21.36 -5.98
C LEU A 243 -22.26 22.67 -6.50
N ILE A 244 -22.40 23.68 -5.64
CA ILE A 244 -22.89 25.01 -6.04
C ILE A 244 -21.98 25.62 -7.11
N GLY A 245 -20.66 25.53 -6.93
CA GLY A 245 -19.68 26.06 -7.87
C GLY A 245 -19.73 25.37 -9.24
N THR A 246 -19.79 24.04 -9.27
CA THR A 246 -19.89 23.27 -10.53
C THR A 246 -21.21 23.52 -11.24
N SER A 247 -22.35 23.55 -10.52
CA SER A 247 -23.66 23.86 -11.11
C SER A 247 -23.71 25.27 -11.71
N ARG A 248 -23.10 26.27 -11.05
CA ARG A 248 -22.98 27.63 -11.60
C ARG A 248 -22.18 27.63 -12.92
N ARG A 249 -21.01 27.00 -12.95
CA ARG A 249 -20.18 26.92 -14.17
C ARG A 249 -20.89 26.18 -15.31
N ALA A 250 -21.56 25.05 -15.01
CA ALA A 250 -22.32 24.30 -16.01
C ALA A 250 -23.44 25.17 -16.62
N ARG A 251 -24.19 25.89 -15.79
CA ARG A 251 -25.23 26.82 -16.24
C ARG A 251 -24.68 27.98 -17.08
N THR A 252 -23.51 28.51 -16.74
CA THR A 252 -22.86 29.55 -17.57
C THR A 252 -22.53 29.01 -18.95
N ARG A 253 -21.92 27.83 -19.05
CA ARG A 253 -21.60 27.19 -20.34
C ARG A 253 -22.84 26.90 -21.19
N LEU A 254 -23.94 26.49 -20.56
CA LEU A 254 -25.22 26.30 -21.26
C LEU A 254 -25.75 27.63 -21.84
N LYS A 255 -25.61 28.73 -21.10
CA LYS A 255 -26.00 30.08 -21.57
C LYS A 255 -25.08 30.61 -22.67
N GLU A 256 -23.80 30.26 -22.64
CA GLU A 256 -22.80 30.61 -23.65
C GLU A 256 -22.92 29.79 -24.94
N GLY A 257 -23.96 28.95 -25.05
CA GLY A 257 -24.24 28.21 -26.28
C GLY A 257 -23.50 26.88 -26.40
N ALA A 258 -23.05 26.25 -25.31
CA ALA A 258 -22.37 24.94 -25.35
C ALA A 258 -23.20 23.78 -25.98
N LEU A 259 -24.46 24.04 -26.35
CA LEU A 259 -25.34 23.11 -27.07
C LEU A 259 -25.37 23.35 -28.58
N SER A 260 -24.83 24.47 -29.08
CA SER A 260 -24.82 24.77 -30.51
C SER A 260 -23.77 23.92 -31.21
N GLY A 261 -24.22 22.94 -32.01
CA GLY A 261 -23.35 22.07 -32.81
C GLY A 261 -23.20 20.63 -32.33
N LEU A 262 -23.97 20.19 -31.33
CA LEU A 262 -23.95 18.79 -30.86
C LEU A 262 -24.44 17.82 -31.95
N VAL A 263 -23.69 16.73 -32.15
CA VAL A 263 -24.16 15.59 -32.98
C VAL A 263 -25.04 14.63 -32.17
N PRO A 264 -25.89 13.79 -32.80
CA PRO A 264 -26.86 12.96 -32.08
C PRO A 264 -26.29 12.06 -30.96
N PRO A 265 -25.10 11.44 -31.10
CA PRO A 265 -24.48 10.69 -30.00
C PRO A 265 -24.11 11.57 -28.80
N GLU A 266 -23.58 12.76 -29.02
CA GLU A 266 -23.20 13.70 -27.97
C GLU A 266 -24.42 14.27 -27.24
N ALA A 267 -25.52 14.47 -27.97
CA ALA A 267 -26.80 14.88 -27.38
C ALA A 267 -27.35 13.80 -26.43
N LEU A 268 -27.22 12.52 -26.80
CA LEU A 268 -27.66 11.39 -25.97
C LEU A 268 -26.81 11.25 -24.70
N ASP A 269 -25.49 11.38 -24.82
CA ASP A 269 -24.56 11.35 -23.68
C ASP A 269 -24.85 12.49 -22.70
N LEU A 270 -25.10 13.69 -23.22
CA LEU A 270 -25.46 14.85 -22.40
C LEU A 270 -26.83 14.65 -21.71
N GLN A 271 -27.80 14.05 -22.40
CA GLN A 271 -29.10 13.72 -21.83
C GLN A 271 -28.98 12.73 -20.67
N HIS A 272 -28.22 11.65 -20.84
CA HIS A 272 -27.95 10.68 -19.78
C HIS A 272 -27.21 11.31 -18.60
N ALA A 273 -26.16 12.08 -18.86
CA ALA A 273 -25.40 12.77 -17.82
C ALA A 273 -26.28 13.74 -17.02
N THR A 274 -27.20 14.46 -17.70
CA THR A 274 -28.14 15.38 -17.06
C THR A 274 -29.14 14.65 -16.17
N GLN A 275 -29.71 13.54 -16.65
CA GLN A 275 -30.67 12.74 -15.87
C GLN A 275 -30.00 12.12 -14.64
N GLN A 276 -28.79 11.58 -14.79
CA GLN A 276 -28.03 11.02 -13.68
C GLN A 276 -27.67 12.10 -12.65
N ALA A 277 -27.18 13.26 -13.10
CA ALA A 277 -26.88 14.37 -12.19
C ALA A 277 -28.11 14.86 -11.42
N LYS A 278 -29.28 14.92 -12.07
CA LYS A 278 -30.55 15.25 -11.43
C LYS A 278 -30.90 14.24 -10.33
N TRP A 279 -30.85 12.94 -10.64
CA TRP A 279 -31.18 11.88 -9.69
C TRP A 279 -30.28 11.88 -8.45
N GLU A 280 -28.96 12.00 -8.65
CA GLU A 280 -27.99 12.05 -7.54
C GLU A 280 -28.21 13.27 -6.65
N CYS A 281 -28.47 14.45 -7.24
CA CYS A 281 -28.75 15.65 -6.46
C CYS A 281 -30.05 15.51 -5.67
N GLU A 282 -31.13 15.01 -6.28
CA GLU A 282 -32.41 14.80 -5.60
C GLU A 282 -32.29 13.77 -4.45
N SER A 283 -31.53 12.69 -4.66
CA SER A 283 -31.24 11.68 -3.65
C SER A 283 -30.45 12.25 -2.47
N LEU A 284 -29.40 13.04 -2.77
CA LEU A 284 -28.59 13.75 -1.78
C LEU A 284 -29.45 14.72 -0.95
N PHE A 285 -30.26 15.55 -1.60
CA PHE A 285 -31.11 16.52 -0.90
C PHE A 285 -32.16 15.86 -0.03
N ARG A 286 -32.80 14.78 -0.53
CA ARG A 286 -33.76 14.00 0.26
C ARG A 286 -33.12 13.41 1.52
N SER A 287 -31.94 12.82 1.36
CA SER A 287 -31.20 12.20 2.46
C SER A 287 -30.76 13.26 3.48
N ALA A 288 -30.21 14.38 3.02
CA ALA A 288 -29.76 15.47 3.89
C ALA A 288 -30.92 16.10 4.66
N LEU A 289 -32.05 16.40 4.01
CA LEU A 289 -33.23 16.98 4.66
C LEU A 289 -33.88 16.02 5.65
N SER A 290 -34.00 14.73 5.31
CA SER A 290 -34.52 13.71 6.24
C SER A 290 -33.67 13.61 7.50
N LEU A 291 -32.35 13.56 7.36
CA LEU A 291 -31.42 13.48 8.50
C LEU A 291 -31.44 14.75 9.36
N LEU A 292 -31.61 15.93 8.75
CA LEU A 292 -31.73 17.20 9.48
C LEU A 292 -33.06 17.28 10.24
N MET A 293 -34.18 16.86 9.63
CA MET A 293 -35.49 16.81 10.28
C MET A 293 -35.51 15.86 11.49
N HIS A 294 -34.88 14.69 11.37
CA HIS A 294 -34.78 13.74 12.49
C HIS A 294 -33.96 14.31 13.67
N ARG A 295 -32.92 15.10 13.41
CA ARG A 295 -32.14 15.77 14.47
C ARG A 295 -32.91 16.89 15.16
N THR A 296 -33.67 17.70 14.43
CA THR A 296 -34.52 18.76 15.01
C THR A 296 -35.67 18.22 15.84
N SER A 297 -36.21 17.05 15.49
CA SER A 297 -37.25 16.38 16.29
C SER A 297 -36.69 15.76 17.58
N GLN A 298 -35.48 15.22 17.58
CA GLN A 298 -34.84 14.70 18.81
C GLN A 298 -34.43 15.81 19.78
N SER A 299 -33.88 16.92 19.28
CA SER A 299 -33.54 18.09 20.11
C SER A 299 -34.77 18.75 20.78
N SER A 300 -35.95 18.64 20.16
CA SER A 300 -37.21 19.17 20.70
C SER A 300 -37.78 18.29 21.81
N VAL A 301 -37.50 16.98 21.81
CA VAL A 301 -37.94 16.06 22.87
C VAL A 301 -37.05 16.15 24.10
N GLU A 302 -35.71 16.25 23.92
CA GLU A 302 -34.77 16.45 25.02
C GLU A 302 -34.94 17.83 25.71
N GLY A 303 -35.33 18.86 24.96
CA GLY A 303 -35.63 20.19 25.52
C GLY A 303 -36.92 20.25 26.34
N VAL A 304 -37.91 19.39 26.05
CA VAL A 304 -39.18 19.32 26.78
C VAL A 304 -39.08 18.43 28.02
N GLU A 305 -38.30 17.35 27.99
CA GLU A 305 -37.99 16.54 29.19
C GLU A 305 -37.15 17.32 30.22
N SER A 306 -36.20 18.15 29.76
CA SER A 306 -35.43 19.05 30.63
C SER A 306 -36.31 20.09 31.35
N ALA A 307 -37.23 20.73 30.62
CA ALA A 307 -38.14 21.74 31.18
C ALA A 307 -39.24 21.17 32.09
N THR A 308 -39.60 19.89 31.93
CA THR A 308 -40.59 19.22 32.79
C THR A 308 -39.99 18.70 34.10
N LEU A 309 -38.68 18.40 34.14
CA LEU A 309 -37.97 18.06 35.37
C LEU A 309 -37.72 19.27 36.28
N GLU A 310 -37.44 20.46 35.72
CA GLU A 310 -37.28 21.69 36.52
C GLU A 310 -38.60 22.20 37.15
N ALA A 311 -39.76 21.85 36.58
CA ALA A 311 -41.06 22.27 37.10
C ALA A 311 -41.60 21.39 38.26
N ILE A 312 -41.02 20.20 38.47
CA ILE A 312 -41.43 19.27 39.55
C ILE A 312 -40.64 19.52 40.84
N ASP A 313 -39.46 20.16 40.76
CA ASP A 313 -38.58 20.43 41.91
C ASP A 313 -38.80 21.83 42.56
N ALA A 314 -39.78 22.60 42.07
CA ALA A 314 -40.07 23.97 42.50
C ALA A 314 -41.47 24.16 43.15
N GLY A 315 -42.17 23.07 43.50
CA GLY A 315 -43.46 23.07 44.22
C GLY A 315 -43.35 22.37 45.56
#